data_AF-A6YQS6-F1
#
_entry.id   AF-A6YQS6-F1
#
_cell.length_a   1.000
_cell.length_b   1.000
_cell.length_c   1.000
_cell.angle_alpha   90.00
_cell.angle_beta   90.00
_cell.angle_gamma   90.00
#
_symmetry.space_group_name_H-M   'P 1'
#
loop_
_entity.id
_entity.type
_entity.pdbx_description
1 polymer ?
#
loop_
_entity_poly.entity_id
_entity_poly.type
_entity_poly.pdbx_seq_one_letter_code
_entity_poly.pdbx_strand_id
1 'polypeptide(L)'
;RLVLELDLLIFSFGQLPLALVTWLPMFLCTLLAPYQALRLWARPRGRGTWYVGAGLGAGLLAIQAGVLGALPVHVALEYQLSPASRCVLVFEQLRFMMKSYSFLREATPAIVHAKRDEGAQAPSFSSYLYFLFCPTLIYRESYPRTPHVRWNYVAKNFAQALGCLFYACFIISRLCVPVFANMSREPFSTRALVLSFFHATLPGIFMLLLMFFAFLHCWLNAFAEMLRFADRMFYRDWWNSTSFSNYYRTWNVVVHDWL
;
A
#
# COMPACT_ATOMS: atom_id res chain seq x y z
N ARG A 1 10.87 5.22 -37.89
CA ARG A 1 11.49 4.62 -36.69
C ARG A 1 10.50 4.73 -35.55
N LEU A 2 9.90 3.63 -35.07
CA LEU A 2 9.14 3.66 -33.81
C LEU A 2 10.17 3.86 -32.70
N VAL A 3 10.31 5.10 -32.22
CA VAL A 3 11.07 5.38 -31.02
C VAL A 3 10.18 4.97 -29.86
N LEU A 4 10.56 3.92 -29.14
CA LEU A 4 10.00 3.66 -27.82
C LEU A 4 10.39 4.84 -26.93
N GLU A 5 9.49 5.81 -26.78
CA GLU A 5 9.65 6.95 -25.87
C GLU A 5 9.52 6.45 -24.41
N LEU A 6 10.56 5.74 -23.94
CA LEU A 6 10.71 5.34 -22.54
C LEU A 6 11.09 6.52 -21.64
N ASP A 7 11.36 7.69 -22.22
CA ASP A 7 11.76 8.91 -21.51
C ASP A 7 10.74 9.30 -20.46
N LEU A 8 9.44 9.15 -20.74
CA LEU A 8 8.39 9.42 -19.75
C LEU A 8 8.49 8.46 -18.55
N LEU A 9 8.81 7.19 -18.78
CA LEU A 9 8.95 6.20 -17.71
C LEU A 9 10.20 6.48 -16.88
N ILE A 10 11.33 6.77 -17.54
CA ILE A 10 12.60 7.13 -16.89
C ILE A 10 12.43 8.40 -16.05
N PHE A 11 11.78 9.42 -16.61
CA PHE A 11 11.44 10.65 -15.89
C PHE A 11 10.52 10.37 -14.70
N SER A 12 9.45 9.59 -14.92
CA SER A 12 8.42 9.32 -13.91
C SER A 12 8.93 8.50 -12.73
N PHE A 13 9.84 7.55 -12.96
CA PHE A 13 10.53 6.73 -11.94
C PHE A 13 11.94 7.24 -11.62
N GLY A 14 12.26 8.50 -11.95
CA GLY A 14 13.52 9.12 -11.60
C GLY A 14 13.77 9.04 -10.08
N GLN A 15 15.03 8.85 -9.68
CA GLN A 15 15.43 8.74 -8.27
C GLN A 15 14.72 7.61 -7.48
N LEU A 16 14.20 6.58 -8.15
CA LEU A 16 13.65 5.39 -7.49
C LEU A 16 14.60 4.76 -6.45
N PRO A 17 15.93 4.69 -6.66
CA PRO A 17 16.85 4.18 -5.64
C PRO A 17 16.75 4.94 -4.32
N LEU A 18 16.55 6.26 -4.35
CA LEU A 18 16.39 7.06 -3.13
C LEU A 18 15.09 6.67 -2.40
N ALA A 19 13.98 6.53 -3.13
CA ALA A 19 12.72 6.07 -2.54
C ALA A 19 12.85 4.67 -1.92
N LEU A 20 13.60 3.75 -2.55
CA LEU A 20 13.88 2.41 -2.01
C LEU A 20 14.79 2.46 -0.77
N VAL A 21 15.78 3.35 -0.74
CA VAL A 21 16.62 3.57 0.45
C VAL A 21 15.80 4.13 1.60
N THR A 22 14.86 5.05 1.35
CA THR A 22 13.93 5.58 2.36
C THR A 22 12.90 4.54 2.82
N TRP A 23 12.53 3.60 1.95
CA TRP A 23 11.62 2.51 2.29
C TRP A 23 12.20 1.58 3.38
N LEU A 24 13.51 1.32 3.37
CA LEU A 24 14.17 0.45 4.36
C LEU A 24 13.97 0.90 5.82
N PRO A 25 14.29 2.13 6.24
CA PRO A 25 14.04 2.59 7.60
C PRO A 25 12.54 2.61 7.94
N MET A 26 11.66 2.94 6.98
CA MET A 26 10.20 2.85 7.19
C MET A 26 9.76 1.42 7.50
N PHE A 27 10.24 0.45 6.71
CA PHE A 27 9.96 -0.96 6.90
C PHE A 27 10.52 -1.49 8.22
N LEU A 28 11.78 -1.20 8.53
CA LEU A 28 12.43 -1.62 9.77
C LEU A 28 11.74 -1.03 11.00
N CYS A 29 11.36 0.24 10.94
CA CYS A 29 10.62 0.89 12.03
C CYS A 29 9.25 0.23 12.23
N THR A 30 8.52 -0.05 11.15
CA THR A 30 7.22 -0.73 11.17
C THR A 30 7.33 -2.18 11.66
N LEU A 31 8.43 -2.87 11.35
CA LEU A 31 8.68 -4.24 11.79
C LEU A 31 9.06 -4.30 13.28
N LEU A 32 9.92 -3.39 13.74
CA LEU A 32 10.51 -3.50 15.07
C LEU A 32 9.72 -2.77 16.14
N ALA A 33 9.24 -1.54 15.89
CA ALA A 33 8.63 -0.72 16.93
C ALA A 33 7.31 -1.29 17.48
N PRO A 34 6.30 -1.65 16.65
CA PRO A 34 5.07 -2.30 17.13
C PRO A 34 5.33 -3.62 17.85
N TYR A 35 6.22 -4.45 17.31
CA TYR A 35 6.52 -5.77 17.86
C TYR A 35 7.18 -5.68 19.24
N GLN A 36 8.18 -4.79 19.39
CA GLN A 36 8.82 -4.59 20.69
C GLN A 36 7.88 -3.92 21.70
N ALA A 37 7.03 -2.98 21.27
CA ALA A 37 6.03 -2.36 22.12
C ALA A 37 5.09 -3.41 22.75
N LEU A 38 4.50 -4.29 21.93
CA LEU A 38 3.65 -5.38 22.44
C LEU A 38 4.41 -6.35 23.35
N ARG A 39 5.67 -6.68 23.00
CA ARG A 39 6.49 -7.56 23.84
C ARG A 39 6.79 -6.94 25.20
N LEU A 40 6.99 -5.63 25.28
CA LEU A 40 7.16 -4.91 26.55
C LEU A 40 5.86 -4.92 27.37
N TRP A 41 4.70 -4.81 26.71
CA TRP A 41 3.40 -4.82 27.36
C TRP A 41 2.94 -6.20 27.85
N ALA A 42 3.38 -7.27 27.17
CA ALA A 42 3.06 -8.66 27.48
C ALA A 42 3.87 -9.26 28.65
N ARG A 43 5.01 -8.66 29.03
CA ARG A 43 5.87 -9.21 30.11
C ARG A 43 5.13 -9.23 31.46
N PRO A 44 5.07 -10.39 32.16
CA PRO A 44 4.52 -10.45 33.52
C PRO A 44 5.46 -9.72 34.47
N ARG A 45 4.98 -8.62 35.06
CA ARG A 45 5.78 -7.71 35.89
C ARG A 45 4.94 -7.08 36.98
N GLY A 46 5.58 -6.74 38.10
CA GLY A 46 4.97 -5.93 39.16
C GLY A 46 4.46 -4.59 38.66
N ARG A 47 3.47 -4.02 39.36
CA ARG A 47 2.68 -2.86 38.92
C ARG A 47 3.54 -1.66 38.47
N GLY A 48 4.63 -1.35 39.18
CA GLY A 48 5.57 -0.26 38.83
C GLY A 48 6.39 -0.53 37.56
N THR A 49 6.97 -1.73 37.43
CA THR A 49 7.79 -2.12 36.26
C THR A 49 6.95 -2.23 34.98
N TRP A 50 5.64 -2.47 35.12
CA TRP A 50 4.72 -2.45 33.99
C TRP A 50 4.51 -1.05 33.43
N TYR A 51 4.30 -0.02 34.26
CA TYR A 51 4.14 1.37 33.77
C TYR A 51 5.37 1.85 32.99
N VAL A 52 6.58 1.46 33.42
CA VAL A 52 7.82 1.75 32.68
C VAL A 52 7.82 1.05 31.32
N GLY A 53 7.45 -0.24 31.27
CA GLY A 53 7.32 -0.97 30.00
C GLY A 53 6.24 -0.40 29.08
N ALA A 54 5.13 0.06 29.66
CA ALA A 54 4.04 0.72 28.95
C ALA A 54 4.52 2.03 28.30
N GLY A 55 5.20 2.88 29.08
CA GLY A 55 5.77 4.15 28.62
C GLY A 55 6.85 3.95 27.54
N LEU A 56 7.74 2.97 27.69
CA LEU A 56 8.73 2.63 26.66
C LEU A 56 8.06 2.16 25.37
N GLY A 57 7.04 1.30 25.45
CA GLY A 57 6.28 0.87 24.28
C GLY A 57 5.56 2.04 23.59
N ALA A 58 4.93 2.93 24.35
CA ALA A 58 4.30 4.14 23.81
C ALA A 58 5.33 5.07 23.15
N GLY A 59 6.52 5.22 23.73
CA GLY A 59 7.62 5.98 23.13
C GLY A 59 8.09 5.40 21.79
N LEU A 60 8.22 4.07 21.69
CA LEU A 60 8.54 3.40 20.42
C LEU A 60 7.49 3.65 19.34
N LEU A 61 6.21 3.62 19.69
CA LEU A 61 5.11 3.90 18.77
C LEU A 61 5.07 5.37 18.36
N ALA A 62 5.38 6.30 19.27
CA ALA A 62 5.49 7.72 18.96
C ALA A 62 6.64 7.99 17.98
N ILE A 63 7.80 7.34 18.19
CA ILE A 63 8.94 7.38 17.25
C ILE A 63 8.49 6.84 15.89
N GLN A 64 7.81 5.70 15.85
CA GLN A 64 7.32 5.12 14.59
C GLN A 64 6.36 6.06 13.86
N ALA A 65 5.40 6.67 14.56
CA ALA A 65 4.48 7.65 13.98
C ALA A 65 5.23 8.87 13.45
N GLY A 66 6.24 9.36 14.18
CA GLY A 66 7.11 10.44 13.73
C GLY A 66 7.92 10.08 12.49
N VAL A 67 8.54 8.91 12.46
CA VAL A 67 9.30 8.42 11.29
C VAL A 67 8.38 8.26 10.09
N LEU A 68 7.26 7.54 10.23
CA LEU A 68 6.33 7.33 9.11
C LEU A 68 5.63 8.63 8.68
N GLY A 69 5.43 9.60 9.58
CA GLY A 69 4.79 10.87 9.25
C GLY A 69 5.72 11.88 8.59
N ALA A 70 6.94 12.03 9.12
CA ALA A 70 7.85 13.10 8.71
C ALA A 70 8.87 12.65 7.65
N LEU A 71 9.47 11.47 7.77
CA LEU A 71 10.57 11.04 6.90
C LEU A 71 10.17 10.96 5.41
N PRO A 72 9.06 10.31 5.03
CA PRO A 72 8.68 10.21 3.62
C PRO A 72 8.36 11.57 3.00
N VAL A 73 7.70 12.43 3.77
CA VAL A 73 7.31 13.78 3.35
C VAL A 73 8.55 14.65 3.17
N HIS A 74 9.47 14.62 4.14
CA HIS A 74 10.73 15.35 4.09
C HIS A 74 11.55 14.94 2.87
N VAL A 75 11.76 13.64 2.66
CA VAL A 75 12.53 13.14 1.50
C VAL A 75 11.84 13.52 0.18
N ALA A 76 10.52 13.39 0.10
CA ALA A 76 9.77 13.71 -1.12
C ALA A 76 9.87 15.20 -1.50
N LEU A 77 9.87 16.10 -0.52
CA LEU A 77 9.92 17.55 -0.72
C LEU A 77 11.34 18.08 -0.93
N GLU A 78 12.31 17.61 -0.14
CA GLU A 78 13.69 18.11 -0.21
C GLU A 78 14.40 17.64 -1.47
N TYR A 79 14.33 16.34 -1.76
CA TYR A 79 14.99 15.76 -2.94
C TYR A 79 14.18 15.88 -4.22
N GLN A 80 12.98 16.47 -4.14
CA GLN A 80 12.07 16.68 -5.27
C GLN A 80 11.89 15.42 -6.12
N LEU A 81 11.55 14.30 -5.46
CA LEU A 81 11.38 12.99 -6.10
C LEU A 81 10.52 13.06 -7.37
N SER A 82 10.74 12.18 -8.34
CA SER A 82 9.85 12.11 -9.50
C SER A 82 8.41 11.69 -9.10
N PRO A 83 7.38 12.03 -9.89
CA PRO A 83 5.98 11.79 -9.50
C PRO A 83 5.66 10.34 -9.14
N ALA A 84 6.10 9.35 -9.93
CA ALA A 84 5.80 7.95 -9.63
C ALA A 84 6.62 7.44 -8.43
N SER A 85 7.88 7.84 -8.29
CA SER A 85 8.70 7.52 -7.10
C SER A 85 8.09 8.09 -5.81
N ARG A 86 7.52 9.31 -5.85
CA ARG A 86 6.74 9.88 -4.73
C ARG A 86 5.52 9.02 -4.40
N CYS A 87 4.75 8.64 -5.42
CA CYS A 87 3.57 7.79 -5.22
C CYS A 87 3.92 6.45 -4.57
N VAL A 88 4.99 5.79 -5.03
CA VAL A 88 5.47 4.53 -4.43
C VAL A 88 5.80 4.73 -2.94
N LEU A 89 6.54 5.78 -2.61
CA LEU A 89 6.94 6.05 -1.23
C LEU A 89 5.74 6.35 -0.31
N VAL A 90 4.80 7.18 -0.78
CA VAL A 90 3.59 7.55 -0.02
C VAL A 90 2.61 6.37 0.11
N PHE A 91 2.43 5.56 -0.93
CA PHE A 91 1.60 4.36 -0.83
C PHE A 91 2.17 3.35 0.15
N GLU A 92 3.48 3.15 0.16
CA GLU A 92 4.14 2.30 1.15
C GLU A 92 4.05 2.87 2.57
N GLN A 93 4.18 4.19 2.73
CA GLN A 93 3.93 4.88 4.00
C GLN A 93 2.53 4.57 4.55
N LEU A 94 1.48 4.78 3.73
CA LEU A 94 0.09 4.53 4.15
C LEU A 94 -0.13 3.04 4.48
N ARG A 95 0.42 2.14 3.66
CA ARG A 95 0.34 0.69 3.87
C ARG A 95 0.96 0.30 5.22
N PHE A 96 2.12 0.85 5.57
CA PHE A 96 2.78 0.58 6.84
C PHE A 96 2.02 1.14 8.04
N MET A 97 1.46 2.35 7.92
CA MET A 97 0.61 2.92 8.97
C MET A 97 -0.60 2.02 9.23
N MET A 98 -1.35 1.66 8.19
CA MET A 98 -2.54 0.80 8.30
C MET A 98 -2.21 -0.57 8.91
N LYS A 99 -1.13 -1.21 8.44
CA LYS A 99 -0.70 -2.52 8.96
C LYS A 99 -0.23 -2.46 10.42
N SER A 100 0.53 -1.43 10.80
CA SER A 100 0.97 -1.28 12.19
C SER A 100 -0.21 -1.06 13.14
N TYR A 101 -1.18 -0.24 12.74
CA TYR A 101 -2.40 -0.02 13.51
C TYR A 101 -3.20 -1.31 13.66
N SER A 102 -3.41 -2.03 12.56
CA SER A 102 -4.12 -3.31 12.54
C SER A 102 -3.46 -4.35 13.45
N PHE A 103 -2.14 -4.49 13.38
CA PHE A 103 -1.41 -5.41 14.26
C PHE A 103 -1.56 -5.06 15.74
N LEU A 104 -1.39 -3.79 16.11
CA LEU A 104 -1.57 -3.34 17.49
C LEU A 104 -3.00 -3.55 17.97
N ARG A 105 -3.99 -3.19 17.15
CA ARG A 105 -5.42 -3.29 17.49
C ARG A 105 -5.85 -4.74 17.72
N GLU A 106 -5.41 -5.67 16.88
CA GLU A 106 -5.80 -7.07 16.98
C GLU A 106 -5.02 -7.83 18.07
N ALA A 107 -3.75 -7.48 18.31
CA ALA A 107 -2.92 -8.17 19.32
C ALA A 107 -3.10 -7.64 20.75
N THR A 108 -3.48 -6.37 20.94
CA THR A 108 -3.59 -5.76 22.27
C THR A 108 -4.66 -6.40 23.16
N PRO A 109 -5.90 -6.70 22.68
CA PRO A 109 -6.93 -7.31 23.51
C PRO A 109 -6.49 -8.64 24.11
N ALA A 110 -5.82 -9.50 23.33
CA ALA A 110 -5.31 -10.78 23.81
C ALA A 110 -4.33 -10.62 24.98
N ILE A 111 -3.43 -9.62 24.92
CA ILE A 111 -2.48 -9.33 25.99
C ILE A 111 -3.18 -8.76 27.24
N VAL A 112 -4.19 -7.93 27.06
CA VAL A 112 -4.96 -7.34 28.18
C VAL A 112 -5.81 -8.39 28.88
N HIS A 113 -6.46 -9.28 28.12
CA HIS A 113 -7.28 -10.36 28.68
C HIS A 113 -6.42 -11.45 29.35
N ALA A 114 -5.31 -11.86 28.73
CA ALA A 114 -4.43 -12.89 29.28
C ALA A 114 -3.67 -12.46 30.55
N LYS A 115 -3.62 -11.15 30.86
CA LYS A 115 -3.17 -10.68 32.18
C LYS A 115 -4.12 -11.04 33.31
N ARG A 116 -5.38 -11.38 33.00
CA ARG A 116 -6.39 -11.72 34.00
C ARG A 116 -6.37 -13.21 34.37
N ASP A 117 -5.99 -14.08 33.42
CA ASP A 117 -6.16 -15.55 33.53
C ASP A 117 -4.89 -16.39 33.21
N GLU A 118 -3.69 -15.89 33.50
CA GLU A 118 -2.39 -16.57 33.30
C GLU A 118 -1.78 -16.49 31.87
N GLY A 119 -0.54 -15.98 31.79
CA GLY A 119 0.40 -16.23 30.70
C GLY A 119 0.10 -15.65 29.31
N ALA A 120 0.10 -14.32 29.17
CA ALA A 120 0.01 -13.68 27.85
C ALA A 120 1.19 -14.04 26.93
N GLN A 121 0.96 -14.89 25.93
CA GLN A 121 1.95 -15.16 24.89
C GLN A 121 1.90 -14.05 23.84
N ALA A 122 3.04 -13.37 23.64
CA ALA A 122 3.16 -12.37 22.59
C ALA A 122 3.03 -13.03 21.21
N PRO A 123 2.48 -12.31 20.21
CA PRO A 123 2.34 -12.83 18.86
C PRO A 123 3.69 -13.24 18.27
N SER A 124 3.68 -14.24 17.39
CA SER A 124 4.91 -14.73 16.77
C SER A 124 5.50 -13.69 15.81
N PHE A 125 6.82 -13.44 15.92
CA PHE A 125 7.53 -12.56 15.00
C PHE A 125 7.39 -13.01 13.54
N SER A 126 7.38 -14.33 13.30
CA SER A 126 7.24 -14.88 11.95
C SER A 126 5.86 -14.60 11.36
N SER A 127 4.79 -14.72 12.17
CA SER A 127 3.43 -14.37 11.76
C SER A 127 3.31 -12.88 11.42
N TYR A 128 3.93 -12.01 12.23
CA TYR A 128 3.92 -10.57 11.98
C TYR A 128 4.70 -10.19 10.71
N LEU A 129 5.91 -10.73 10.55
CA LEU A 129 6.73 -10.51 9.35
C LEU A 129 6.00 -11.01 8.08
N TYR A 130 5.35 -12.18 8.16
CA TYR A 130 4.53 -12.71 7.07
C TYR A 130 3.35 -11.77 6.74
N PHE A 131 2.64 -11.27 7.75
CA PHE A 131 1.56 -10.30 7.57
C PHE A 131 2.03 -9.02 6.88
N LEU A 132 3.23 -8.51 7.19
CA LEU A 132 3.72 -7.27 6.58
C LEU A 132 3.83 -7.36 5.04
N PHE A 133 4.04 -8.55 4.48
CA PHE A 133 4.07 -8.77 3.04
C PHE A 133 2.75 -9.27 2.46
N CYS A 134 1.83 -9.81 3.28
CA CYS A 134 0.55 -10.31 2.81
C CYS A 134 -0.32 -9.21 2.19
N PRO A 135 -1.07 -9.50 1.12
CA PRO A 135 -1.97 -8.57 0.43
C PRO A 135 -3.30 -8.38 1.18
N THR A 136 -3.23 -8.20 2.51
CA THR A 136 -4.36 -7.86 3.39
C THR A 136 -3.91 -6.83 4.42
N LEU A 137 -4.83 -6.00 4.89
CA LEU A 137 -4.56 -4.99 5.93
C LEU A 137 -5.03 -5.41 7.32
N ILE A 138 -5.69 -6.56 7.47
CA ILE A 138 -6.16 -7.08 8.76
C ILE A 138 -5.18 -8.12 9.29
N TYR A 139 -4.62 -7.90 10.47
CA TYR A 139 -3.73 -8.85 11.12
C TYR A 139 -4.50 -10.04 11.70
N ARG A 140 -4.01 -11.26 11.45
CA ARG A 140 -4.41 -12.52 12.08
C ARG A 140 -3.17 -13.36 12.32
N GLU A 141 -3.20 -14.19 13.36
CA GLU A 141 -2.09 -15.11 13.67
C GLU A 141 -1.94 -16.23 12.63
N SER A 142 -3.06 -16.69 12.08
CA SER A 142 -3.06 -17.69 11.02
C SER A 142 -3.98 -17.24 9.88
N TYR A 143 -3.50 -17.47 8.66
CA TYR A 143 -4.25 -17.22 7.43
C TYR A 143 -4.42 -18.54 6.67
N PRO A 144 -5.50 -18.70 5.88
CA PRO A 144 -5.64 -19.85 5.01
C PRO A 144 -4.51 -19.83 3.96
N ARG A 145 -3.85 -20.99 3.77
CA ARG A 145 -2.68 -21.11 2.88
C ARG A 145 -2.91 -22.08 1.74
N THR A 146 -2.32 -21.78 0.58
CA THR A 146 -2.29 -22.73 -0.53
C THR A 146 -1.20 -23.79 -0.33
N PRO A 147 -1.40 -25.04 -0.79
CA PRO A 147 -0.45 -26.12 -0.57
C PRO A 147 0.89 -25.92 -1.29
N HIS A 148 0.86 -25.36 -2.51
CA HIS A 148 2.04 -25.09 -3.33
C HIS A 148 1.94 -23.72 -4.01
N VAL A 149 3.07 -23.23 -4.52
CA VAL A 149 3.18 -21.99 -5.29
C VAL A 149 3.22 -22.35 -6.78
N ARG A 150 2.29 -21.80 -7.56
CA ARG A 150 2.28 -21.95 -9.02
C ARG A 150 3.08 -20.80 -9.65
N TRP A 151 4.39 -21.01 -9.83
CA TRP A 151 5.29 -19.97 -10.36
C TRP A 151 4.91 -19.45 -11.75
N ASN A 152 4.31 -20.28 -12.61
CA ASN A 152 3.78 -19.84 -13.90
C ASN A 152 2.65 -18.80 -13.73
N TYR A 153 1.80 -18.97 -12.72
CA TYR A 153 0.76 -18.00 -12.40
C TYR A 153 1.35 -16.70 -11.85
N VAL A 154 2.36 -16.78 -10.98
CA VAL A 154 3.09 -15.61 -10.46
C VAL A 154 3.75 -14.82 -11.61
N ALA A 155 4.52 -15.50 -12.46
CA ALA A 155 5.21 -14.89 -13.59
C ALA A 155 4.23 -14.24 -14.59
N LYS A 156 3.11 -14.92 -14.90
CA LYS A 156 2.06 -14.37 -15.76
C LYS A 156 1.47 -13.08 -15.19
N ASN A 157 1.14 -13.06 -13.90
CA ASN A 157 0.57 -11.87 -13.27
C ASN A 157 1.58 -10.70 -13.21
N PHE A 158 2.86 -10.95 -12.90
CA PHE A 158 3.88 -9.89 -12.96
C PHE A 158 4.09 -9.38 -14.39
N ALA A 159 4.12 -10.26 -15.39
CA ALA A 159 4.21 -9.86 -16.79
C ALA A 159 2.99 -9.03 -17.23
N GLN A 160 1.79 -9.39 -16.79
CA GLN A 160 0.57 -8.60 -17.02
C GLN A 160 0.62 -7.24 -16.33
N ALA A 161 1.06 -7.17 -15.08
CA ALA A 161 1.22 -5.90 -14.36
C ALA A 161 2.25 -4.98 -15.04
N LEU A 162 3.38 -5.54 -15.50
CA LEU A 162 4.38 -4.80 -16.28
C LEU A 162 3.82 -4.33 -17.63
N GLY A 163 3.07 -5.18 -18.33
CA GLY A 163 2.38 -4.81 -19.56
C GLY A 163 1.38 -3.67 -19.35
N CYS A 164 0.64 -3.70 -18.24
CA CYS A 164 -0.27 -2.61 -17.87
C CYS A 164 0.48 -1.31 -17.57
N LEU A 165 1.65 -1.37 -16.94
CA LEU A 165 2.50 -0.19 -16.71
C LEU A 165 2.92 0.46 -18.04
N PHE A 166 3.40 -0.34 -19.00
CA PHE A 166 3.75 0.18 -20.32
C PHE A 166 2.53 0.74 -21.07
N TYR A 167 1.38 0.08 -20.95
CA TYR A 167 0.15 0.54 -21.57
C TYR A 167 -0.35 1.86 -20.94
N ALA A 168 -0.19 2.04 -19.63
CA ALA A 168 -0.48 3.28 -18.93
C ALA A 168 0.42 4.43 -19.43
N CYS A 169 1.73 4.18 -19.58
CA CYS A 169 2.66 5.14 -20.17
C CYS A 169 2.25 5.50 -21.60
N PHE A 170 1.85 4.52 -22.42
CA PHE A 170 1.37 4.76 -23.77
C PHE A 170 0.13 5.67 -23.79
N ILE A 171 -0.88 5.38 -22.94
CA ILE A 171 -2.08 6.22 -22.81
C ILE A 171 -1.71 7.65 -22.44
N ILE A 172 -0.84 7.83 -21.44
CA ILE A 172 -0.42 9.18 -21.01
C ILE A 172 0.29 9.90 -22.16
N SER A 173 1.30 9.28 -22.78
CA SER A 173 2.09 9.91 -23.84
C SER A 173 1.26 10.25 -25.08
N ARG A 174 0.32 9.38 -25.48
CA ARG A 174 -0.43 9.54 -26.73
C ARG A 174 -1.75 10.27 -26.57
N LEU A 175 -2.44 10.10 -25.45
CA LEU A 175 -3.80 10.62 -25.25
C LEU A 175 -3.84 11.79 -24.27
N CYS A 176 -2.98 11.84 -23.25
CA CYS A 176 -2.99 12.92 -22.27
C CYS A 176 -2.05 14.08 -22.66
N VAL A 177 -0.79 13.80 -23.00
CA VAL A 177 0.22 14.83 -23.27
C VAL A 177 -0.22 15.83 -24.35
N PRO A 178 -0.77 15.43 -25.52
CA PRO A 178 -1.18 16.39 -26.54
C PRO A 178 -2.32 17.31 -26.11
N VAL A 179 -3.21 16.83 -25.24
CA VAL A 179 -4.35 17.59 -24.72
C VAL A 179 -3.89 18.64 -23.70
N PHE A 180 -2.97 18.27 -22.81
CA PHE A 180 -2.54 19.15 -21.72
C PHE A 180 -1.33 20.04 -22.07
N ALA A 181 -0.43 19.61 -22.95
CA ALA A 181 0.76 20.39 -23.30
C ALA A 181 0.42 21.72 -23.99
N ASN A 182 -0.67 21.74 -24.78
CA ASN A 182 -1.12 22.93 -25.51
C ASN A 182 -1.98 23.88 -24.65
N MET A 183 -2.45 23.41 -23.50
CA MET A 183 -3.37 24.17 -22.65
C MET A 183 -2.72 25.38 -21.97
N SER A 184 -1.40 25.36 -21.74
CA SER A 184 -0.67 26.46 -21.10
C SER A 184 -0.56 27.73 -21.96
N ARG A 185 -0.84 27.63 -23.26
CA ARG A 185 -0.71 28.74 -24.23
C ARG A 185 -2.02 29.45 -24.52
N GLU A 186 -3.15 28.83 -24.19
CA GLU A 186 -4.48 29.35 -24.46
C GLU A 186 -5.01 30.16 -23.26
N PRO A 187 -5.68 31.31 -23.46
CA PRO A 187 -6.30 32.04 -22.37
C PRO A 187 -7.42 31.21 -21.72
N PHE A 188 -7.54 31.30 -20.39
CA PHE A 188 -8.52 30.53 -19.65
C PHE A 188 -9.95 30.82 -20.12
N SER A 189 -10.61 29.81 -20.69
CA SER A 189 -11.98 29.87 -21.18
C SER A 189 -12.78 28.69 -20.65
N THR A 190 -14.01 28.95 -20.20
CA THR A 190 -14.94 27.90 -19.74
C THR A 190 -15.19 26.85 -20.82
N ARG A 191 -15.23 27.26 -22.10
CA ARG A 191 -15.34 26.35 -23.25
C ARG A 191 -14.14 25.41 -23.36
N ALA A 192 -12.92 25.94 -23.21
CA ALA A 192 -11.69 25.14 -23.28
C ALA A 192 -11.62 24.14 -22.12
N LEU A 193 -12.04 24.54 -20.91
CA LEU A 193 -12.12 23.67 -19.75
C LEU A 193 -13.08 22.49 -19.99
N VAL A 194 -14.30 22.77 -20.46
CA VAL A 194 -15.31 21.72 -20.73
C VAL A 194 -14.82 20.74 -21.80
N LEU A 195 -14.27 21.25 -22.91
CA LEU A 195 -13.69 20.39 -23.96
C LEU A 195 -12.57 19.50 -23.42
N SER A 196 -11.74 20.03 -22.52
CA SER A 196 -10.65 19.28 -21.90
C SER A 196 -11.15 18.14 -21.01
N PHE A 197 -12.23 18.35 -20.26
CA PHE A 197 -12.87 17.27 -19.51
C PHE A 197 -13.36 16.15 -20.42
N PHE A 198 -14.03 16.47 -21.53
CA PHE A 198 -14.48 15.46 -22.48
C PHE A 198 -13.32 14.70 -23.12
N HIS A 199 -12.26 15.39 -23.53
CA HIS A 199 -11.05 14.75 -24.05
C HIS A 199 -10.32 13.88 -23.02
N ALA A 200 -10.33 14.27 -21.73
CA ALA A 200 -9.69 13.52 -20.66
C ALA A 200 -10.54 12.36 -20.12
N THR A 201 -11.86 12.34 -20.37
CA THR A 201 -12.78 11.33 -19.83
C THR A 201 -12.42 9.93 -20.33
N LEU A 202 -12.22 9.75 -21.64
CA LEU A 202 -11.91 8.44 -22.22
C LEU A 202 -10.54 7.90 -21.73
N PRO A 203 -9.43 8.67 -21.80
CA PRO A 203 -8.16 8.25 -21.20
C PRO A 203 -8.28 7.97 -19.70
N GLY A 204 -9.06 8.78 -18.97
CA GLY A 204 -9.29 8.62 -17.53
C GLY A 204 -9.96 7.28 -17.18
N ILE A 205 -11.01 6.90 -17.91
CA ILE A 205 -11.69 5.60 -17.70
C ILE A 205 -10.74 4.44 -18.01
N PHE A 206 -9.98 4.50 -19.11
CA PHE A 206 -9.00 3.47 -19.42
C PHE A 206 -7.91 3.36 -18.35
N MET A 207 -7.39 4.49 -17.87
CA MET A 207 -6.41 4.51 -16.79
C MET A 207 -6.98 3.92 -15.50
N LEU A 208 -8.22 4.25 -15.13
CA LEU A 208 -8.90 3.71 -13.96
C LEU A 208 -8.99 2.17 -14.02
N LEU A 209 -9.51 1.64 -15.13
CA LEU A 209 -9.66 0.19 -15.33
C LEU A 209 -8.29 -0.53 -15.35
N LEU A 210 -7.30 0.09 -16.00
CA LEU A 210 -5.97 -0.46 -16.11
C LEU A 210 -5.24 -0.48 -14.77
N MET A 211 -5.31 0.59 -13.98
CA MET A 211 -4.73 0.63 -12.63
C MET A 211 -5.42 -0.36 -11.70
N PHE A 212 -6.76 -0.48 -11.78
CA PHE A 212 -7.52 -1.47 -11.03
C PHE A 212 -7.02 -2.89 -11.34
N PHE A 213 -6.94 -3.25 -12.62
CA PHE A 213 -6.49 -4.57 -13.04
C PHE A 213 -5.01 -4.82 -12.69
N ALA A 214 -4.13 -3.85 -12.96
CA ALA A 214 -2.70 -3.98 -12.70
C ALA A 214 -2.41 -4.19 -11.21
N PHE A 215 -3.04 -3.40 -10.34
CA PHE A 215 -2.79 -3.43 -8.91
C PHE A 215 -3.65 -4.49 -8.19
N LEU A 216 -4.97 -4.34 -8.18
CA LEU A 216 -5.85 -5.19 -7.37
C LEU A 216 -5.92 -6.62 -7.89
N HIS A 217 -5.86 -6.81 -9.21
CA HIS A 217 -5.86 -8.15 -9.79
C HIS A 217 -4.44 -8.71 -9.89
N CYS A 218 -3.60 -8.19 -10.79
CA CYS A 218 -2.31 -8.81 -11.09
C CYS A 218 -1.31 -8.73 -9.94
N TRP A 219 -1.06 -7.53 -9.39
CA TRP A 219 -0.05 -7.33 -8.35
C TRP A 219 -0.42 -8.07 -7.05
N LEU A 220 -1.63 -7.87 -6.53
CA LEU A 220 -2.04 -8.54 -5.29
C LEU A 220 -2.12 -10.07 -5.45
N ASN A 221 -2.60 -10.60 -6.58
CA ASN A 221 -2.61 -12.06 -6.79
C ASN A 221 -1.20 -12.64 -6.97
N ALA A 222 -0.27 -11.90 -7.59
CA ALA A 222 1.13 -12.34 -7.70
C ALA A 222 1.77 -12.49 -6.31
N PHE A 223 1.60 -11.48 -5.44
CA PHE A 223 2.06 -11.54 -4.05
C PHE A 223 1.31 -12.61 -3.24
N ALA A 224 -0.01 -12.74 -3.43
CA ALA A 224 -0.80 -13.76 -2.74
C ALA A 224 -0.31 -15.17 -3.06
N GLU A 225 -0.11 -15.49 -4.34
CA GLU A 225 0.38 -16.80 -4.76
C GLU A 225 1.81 -17.03 -4.27
N MET A 226 2.71 -16.06 -4.39
CA MET A 226 4.10 -16.18 -3.93
C MET A 226 4.18 -16.44 -2.41
N LEU A 227 3.33 -15.80 -1.62
CA LEU A 227 3.29 -15.95 -0.16
C LEU A 227 2.49 -17.19 0.30
N ARG A 228 1.80 -17.88 -0.63
CA ARG A 228 0.81 -18.93 -0.35
C ARG A 228 -0.38 -18.42 0.47
N PHE A 229 -0.83 -17.21 0.21
CA PHE A 229 -2.05 -16.63 0.77
C PHE A 229 -3.26 -17.08 -0.06
N ALA A 230 -4.22 -17.75 0.58
CA ALA A 230 -5.37 -18.34 -0.10
C ALA A 230 -6.59 -17.41 -0.18
N ASP A 231 -6.71 -16.44 0.71
CA ASP A 231 -7.82 -15.48 0.70
C ASP A 231 -7.56 -14.39 -0.36
N ARG A 232 -8.21 -14.49 -1.52
CA ARG A 232 -7.91 -13.65 -2.69
C ARG A 232 -9.07 -12.75 -3.10
N MET A 233 -10.01 -12.53 -2.19
CA MET A 233 -11.18 -11.68 -2.41
C MET A 233 -10.83 -10.20 -2.25
N PHE A 234 -9.91 -9.69 -3.08
CA PHE A 234 -9.44 -8.31 -3.00
C PHE A 234 -10.46 -7.28 -3.52
N TYR A 235 -11.39 -7.73 -4.36
CA TYR A 235 -12.50 -6.96 -4.92
C TYR A 235 -13.67 -7.90 -5.25
N ARG A 236 -14.84 -7.33 -5.49
CA ARG A 236 -16.03 -8.03 -6.00
C ARG A 236 -16.51 -7.37 -7.30
N ASP A 237 -17.66 -7.79 -7.82
CA ASP A 237 -18.25 -7.28 -9.07
C ASP A 237 -18.78 -5.85 -8.92
N TRP A 238 -17.87 -4.90 -8.67
CA TRP A 238 -18.17 -3.51 -8.36
C TRP A 238 -18.86 -2.79 -9.52
N TRP A 239 -18.63 -3.26 -10.76
CA TRP A 239 -19.27 -2.76 -11.97
C TRP A 239 -20.78 -3.04 -12.02
N ASN A 240 -21.27 -4.01 -11.24
CA ASN A 240 -22.70 -4.32 -11.10
C ASN A 240 -23.37 -3.56 -9.93
N SER A 241 -22.66 -2.63 -9.29
CA SER A 241 -23.20 -1.89 -8.14
C SER A 241 -24.29 -0.91 -8.54
N THR A 242 -25.46 -1.04 -7.89
CA THR A 242 -26.62 -0.15 -8.10
C THR A 242 -26.63 1.06 -7.17
N SER A 243 -25.77 1.09 -6.14
CA SER A 243 -25.65 2.19 -5.20
C SER A 243 -24.18 2.52 -4.92
N PHE A 244 -23.90 3.79 -4.60
CA PHE A 244 -22.55 4.22 -4.21
C PHE A 244 -22.04 3.49 -2.97
N SER A 245 -22.92 3.18 -2.01
CA SER A 245 -22.54 2.39 -0.84
C SER A 245 -21.99 1.03 -1.27
N ASN A 246 -22.71 0.29 -2.12
CA ASN A 246 -22.23 -1.01 -2.59
C ASN A 246 -20.93 -0.91 -3.40
N TYR A 247 -20.77 0.14 -4.21
CA TYR A 247 -19.55 0.38 -4.97
C TYR A 247 -18.31 0.48 -4.05
N TYR A 248 -18.38 1.30 -2.99
CA TYR A 248 -17.26 1.45 -2.07
C TYR A 248 -16.92 0.15 -1.32
N ARG A 249 -17.93 -0.70 -1.04
CA ARG A 249 -17.71 -1.98 -0.36
C ARG A 249 -17.09 -3.06 -1.26
N THR A 250 -17.19 -2.91 -2.57
CA THR A 250 -16.84 -3.96 -3.54
C THR A 250 -15.63 -3.63 -4.39
N TRP A 251 -15.30 -2.35 -4.58
CA TRP A 251 -14.19 -1.89 -5.42
C TRP A 251 -12.81 -2.34 -4.89
N ASN A 252 -12.51 -2.04 -3.63
CA ASN A 252 -11.25 -2.40 -2.97
C ASN A 252 -11.57 -2.92 -1.57
N VAL A 253 -11.87 -4.23 -1.51
CA VAL A 253 -12.27 -4.90 -0.27
C VAL A 253 -11.16 -4.83 0.77
N VAL A 254 -9.89 -4.88 0.35
CA VAL A 254 -8.74 -4.83 1.28
C VAL A 254 -8.69 -3.55 2.09
N VAL A 255 -8.93 -2.40 1.44
CA VAL A 255 -8.97 -1.10 2.13
C VAL A 255 -10.30 -0.91 2.83
N HIS A 256 -11.41 -1.34 2.21
CA HIS A 256 -12.72 -1.23 2.81
C HIS A 256 -12.83 -1.99 4.13
N ASP A 257 -12.33 -3.22 4.21
CA ASP A 257 -12.38 -4.04 5.42
C ASP A 257 -11.53 -3.45 6.56
N TRP A 258 -10.52 -2.63 6.24
CA TRP A 258 -9.71 -1.94 7.24
C TRP A 258 -10.37 -0.68 7.81
N LEU A 259 -11.14 0.04 6.98
CA LEU A 259 -11.86 1.28 7.32
C LEU A 259 -13.07 1.01 8.22
#